data_AF-A0A183M9X0-F1
#
_entry.id   AF-A0A183M9X0-F1
#
_cell.length_a   1.000
_cell.length_b   1.000
_cell.length_c   1.000
_cell.angle_alpha   90.00
_cell.angle_beta   90.00
_cell.angle_gamma   90.00
#
_symmetry.space_group_name_H-M   'P 1'
#
loop_
_entity.id
_entity.type
_entity.pdbx_description
1 polymer ?
#
loop_
_entity_poly.entity_id
_entity_poly.type
_entity_poly.pdbx_seq_one_letter_code
_entity_poly.pdbx_strand_id
1 'polypeptide(L)'
;MLFKVARNEFEGWVSHGYRTIKVSFNTNKNGITMNAFQSYAPTDDSNDDDKDQFYDRLQSITPKRSRNNLTILMGDLNAKVGIDNTRYEDIMRGHGLNGREKRKWVEICKSVCVQQPGHW
;
A
#
# COMPACT_ATOMS: atom_id res chain seq x y z
N MET A 1 5.79 7.55 18.54
CA MET A 1 4.79 8.04 19.53
C MET A 1 3.68 8.75 18.77
N LEU A 2 2.41 8.38 18.94
CA LEU A 2 1.29 9.05 18.25
C LEU A 2 0.95 10.40 18.90
N PHE A 3 0.62 11.41 18.08
CA PHE A 3 0.06 12.67 18.56
C PHE A 3 -1.20 12.42 19.40
N LYS A 4 -1.43 13.26 20.42
CA LYS A 4 -2.56 13.10 21.36
C LYS A 4 -3.91 13.05 20.65
N VAL A 5 -4.09 13.86 19.61
CA VAL A 5 -5.30 13.89 18.79
C VAL A 5 -5.48 12.55 18.05
N ALA A 6 -4.43 12.05 17.39
CA ALA A 6 -4.48 10.79 16.66
C ALA A 6 -4.74 9.57 17.55
N ARG A 7 -4.39 9.63 18.85
CA ARG A 7 -4.70 8.55 19.81
C ARG A 7 -6.18 8.46 20.14
N ASN A 8 -6.89 9.57 20.22
CA ASN A 8 -8.32 9.57 20.52
C ASN A 8 -9.15 9.05 19.33
N GLU A 9 -8.61 9.24 18.13
CA GLU A 9 -9.21 8.81 16.87
C GLU A 9 -8.79 7.39 16.46
N PHE A 10 -7.87 6.76 17.19
CA PHE A 10 -7.37 5.43 16.87
C PHE A 10 -8.41 4.35 17.17
N GLU A 11 -8.87 3.65 16.13
CA GLU A 11 -9.85 2.57 16.29
C GLU A 11 -9.22 1.22 16.58
N GLY A 12 -8.08 0.95 15.95
CA GLY A 12 -7.44 -0.36 16.06
C GLY A 12 -6.42 -0.63 14.97
N TRP A 13 -5.66 -1.70 15.16
CA TRP A 13 -4.71 -2.20 14.18
C TRP A 13 -4.91 -3.69 13.95
N VAL A 14 -4.65 -4.15 12.74
CA VAL A 14 -4.76 -5.56 12.35
C VAL A 14 -3.53 -5.92 11.53
N SER A 15 -2.89 -7.05 11.84
CA SER A 15 -1.85 -7.62 11.00
C SER A 15 -2.48 -8.44 9.88
N HIS A 16 -2.02 -8.22 8.65
CA HIS A 16 -2.34 -9.02 7.48
C HIS A 16 -1.09 -9.79 7.05
N GLY A 17 -0.58 -10.60 7.98
CA GLY A 17 0.68 -11.33 7.81
C GLY A 17 1.87 -10.52 8.31
N TYR A 18 3.07 -11.08 8.17
CA TYR A 18 4.29 -10.50 8.74
C TYR A 18 4.75 -9.23 8.02
N ARG A 19 4.33 -9.02 6.77
CA ARG A 19 4.74 -7.90 5.93
C ARG A 19 3.77 -6.73 5.91
N THR A 20 2.55 -6.88 6.44
CA THR A 20 1.54 -5.83 6.30
C THR A 20 0.76 -5.63 7.59
N ILE A 21 0.67 -4.37 8.02
CA ILE A 21 -0.16 -3.93 9.14
C ILE A 21 -1.13 -2.88 8.61
N LYS A 22 -2.40 -3.03 8.99
CA LYS A 22 -3.44 -2.03 8.81
C LYS A 22 -3.66 -1.31 10.13
N VAL A 23 -3.79 0.01 10.06
CA VAL A 23 -4.13 0.89 11.18
C VAL A 23 -5.36 1.70 10.76
N SER A 24 -6.40 1.71 11.59
CA SER A 24 -7.64 2.42 11.31
C SER A 24 -7.84 3.58 12.30
N PHE A 25 -8.27 4.71 11.76
CA PHE A 25 -8.58 5.92 12.51
C PHE A 25 -9.95 6.44 12.09
N ASN A 26 -10.75 6.84 13.06
CA ASN A 26 -11.90 7.69 12.78
C ASN A 26 -11.42 9.09 12.43
N THR A 27 -12.16 9.76 11.56
CA THR A 27 -11.90 11.16 11.30
C THR A 27 -13.01 11.98 11.94
N ASN A 28 -12.69 13.23 12.25
CA ASN A 28 -13.68 14.19 12.74
C ASN A 28 -14.76 14.55 11.69
N LYS A 29 -14.63 14.07 10.45
CA LYS A 29 -15.67 14.18 9.44
C LYS A 29 -16.60 12.97 9.56
N ASN A 30 -17.86 13.24 9.87
CA ASN A 30 -18.90 12.22 10.08
C ASN A 30 -18.88 11.13 9.01
N GLY A 31 -18.58 9.91 9.46
CA GLY A 31 -18.63 8.71 8.63
C GLY A 31 -17.46 8.53 7.67
N ILE A 32 -16.35 9.25 7.84
CA ILE A 32 -15.10 8.96 7.11
C ILE A 32 -14.11 8.25 8.05
N THR A 33 -13.68 7.07 7.63
CA THR A 33 -12.61 6.30 8.26
C THR A 33 -11.33 6.42 7.43
N MET A 34 -10.21 6.64 8.10
CA MET A 34 -8.89 6.67 7.49
C MET A 34 -8.15 5.38 7.82
N ASN A 35 -7.71 4.66 6.79
CA ASN A 35 -6.92 3.45 6.91
C ASN A 35 -5.50 3.72 6.41
N ALA A 36 -4.51 3.38 7.23
CA ALA A 36 -3.10 3.39 6.84
C ALA A 36 -2.60 1.94 6.81
N PHE A 37 -2.16 1.48 5.65
CA PHE A 37 -1.48 0.20 5.49
C PHE A 37 0.01 0.45 5.45
N GLN A 38 0.75 -0.11 6.39
CA GLN A 38 2.19 -0.21 6.28
C GLN A 38 2.55 -1.57 5.72
N SER A 39 3.24 -1.61 4.59
CA SER A 39 3.65 -2.86 3.95
C SER A 39 5.14 -2.85 3.61
N TYR A 40 5.77 -4.01 3.71
CA TYR A 40 7.15 -4.25 3.30
C TYR A 40 7.17 -5.35 2.25
N ALA A 41 7.54 -5.03 1.02
CA ALA A 41 7.59 -6.00 -0.06
C ALA A 41 8.76 -6.98 0.11
N PRO A 42 8.68 -8.16 -0.51
CA PRO A 42 9.82 -9.05 -0.65
C PRO A 42 11.00 -8.36 -1.36
N THR A 43 12.22 -8.80 -1.06
CA THR A 43 13.45 -8.29 -1.68
C THR A 43 13.56 -8.72 -3.14
N ASP A 44 14.42 -8.06 -3.92
CA ASP A 44 14.63 -8.38 -5.34
C ASP A 44 15.06 -9.85 -5.54
N ASP A 45 15.81 -10.43 -4.59
CA ASP A 45 16.30 -11.82 -4.61
C ASP A 45 15.25 -12.87 -4.18
N SER A 46 14.05 -12.46 -3.76
CA SER A 46 12.99 -13.40 -3.41
C SER A 46 12.40 -14.08 -4.65
N ASN A 47 11.87 -15.30 -4.45
CA ASN A 47 11.17 -16.07 -5.47
C ASN A 47 9.95 -15.29 -6.01
N ASP A 48 9.71 -15.40 -7.31
CA ASP A 48 8.52 -14.87 -8.00
C ASP A 48 7.21 -15.33 -7.34
N ASP A 49 7.11 -16.56 -6.81
CA ASP A 49 5.88 -17.00 -6.11
C ASP A 49 5.65 -16.23 -4.80
N ASP A 50 6.72 -15.89 -4.06
CA ASP A 50 6.62 -15.13 -2.82
C ASP A 50 6.20 -13.68 -3.10
N LYS A 51 6.70 -13.12 -4.20
CA LYS A 51 6.32 -11.79 -4.70
C LYS A 51 4.87 -11.79 -5.20
N ASP A 52 4.47 -12.76 -6.00
CA ASP A 52 3.11 -12.86 -6.52
C ASP A 52 2.08 -13.05 -5.39
N GLN A 53 2.38 -13.91 -4.41
CA GLN A 53 1.55 -14.11 -3.21
C GLN A 53 1.45 -12.82 -2.38
N PHE A 54 2.55 -12.06 -2.25
CA PHE A 54 2.53 -10.78 -1.56
C PHE A 54 1.58 -9.79 -2.23
N TYR A 55 1.67 -9.62 -3.56
CA TYR A 55 0.81 -8.69 -4.29
C TYR A 55 -0.66 -9.16 -4.34
N ASP A 56 -0.92 -10.46 -4.39
CA ASP A 56 -2.30 -10.99 -4.27
C ASP A 56 -2.89 -10.68 -2.91
N ARG A 57 -2.11 -10.92 -1.85
CA ARG A 57 -2.57 -10.61 -0.50
C ARG A 57 -2.80 -9.12 -0.34
N LEU A 58 -1.88 -8.28 -0.82
CA LEU A 58 -2.00 -6.84 -0.75
C LEU A 58 -3.23 -6.33 -1.52
N GLN A 59 -3.51 -6.89 -2.70
CA GLN A 59 -4.71 -6.59 -3.47
C GLN A 59 -5.98 -7.01 -2.73
N SER A 60 -5.99 -8.17 -2.06
CA SER A 60 -7.15 -8.69 -1.33
C SER A 60 -7.55 -7.84 -0.12
N ILE A 61 -6.57 -7.22 0.57
CA ILE A 61 -6.80 -6.38 1.75
C ILE A 61 -6.99 -4.91 1.40
N THR A 62 -6.61 -4.52 0.18
CA THR A 62 -6.82 -3.17 -0.32
C THR A 62 -8.31 -2.95 -0.55
N PRO A 63 -8.94 -2.00 0.15
CA PRO A 63 -10.36 -1.76 -0.02
C PRO A 63 -10.63 -1.18 -1.41
N LYS A 64 -11.80 -1.50 -1.96
CA LYS A 64 -12.32 -0.78 -3.11
C LYS A 64 -12.53 0.69 -2.72
N ARG A 65 -12.28 1.58 -3.69
CA ARG A 65 -12.48 3.02 -3.50
C ARG A 65 -13.92 3.28 -3.06
N SER A 66 -14.08 3.83 -1.86
CA SER A 66 -15.36 4.25 -1.31
C SER A 66 -15.30 5.72 -0.92
N ARG A 67 -16.45 6.39 -0.89
CA ARG A 67 -16.53 7.82 -0.50
C ARG A 67 -16.20 8.05 0.98
N ASN A 68 -16.34 7.01 1.80
CA ASN A 68 -16.25 7.04 3.24
C ASN A 68 -14.93 6.45 3.78
N ASN A 69 -14.08 5.89 2.91
CA ASN A 69 -12.80 5.32 3.32
C ASN A 69 -11.66 6.02 2.59
N LEU A 70 -10.84 6.75 3.34
CA LEU A 70 -9.53 7.19 2.87
C LEU A 70 -8.53 6.08 3.15
N THR A 71 -7.79 5.63 2.13
CA THR A 71 -6.77 4.58 2.30
C THR A 71 -5.42 5.07 1.81
N ILE A 72 -4.44 5.03 2.70
CA ILE A 72 -3.03 5.30 2.39
C ILE A 72 -2.27 3.99 2.52
N LEU A 73 -1.55 3.61 1.48
CA LEU A 73 -0.59 2.52 1.48
C LEU A 73 0.81 3.11 1.56
N MET A 74 1.57 2.72 2.58
CA MET A 74 2.89 3.26 2.86
C MET A 74 3.89 2.16 3.21
N GLY A 75 5.18 2.51 3.12
CA GLY A 75 6.28 1.60 3.40
C GLY A 75 7.11 1.27 2.17
N ASP A 76 8.04 0.36 2.33
CA ASP A 76 8.93 -0.07 1.26
C ASP A 76 8.23 -1.15 0.44
N LEU A 77 7.62 -0.75 -0.66
CA LEU A 77 6.85 -1.65 -1.51
C LEU A 77 7.72 -2.31 -2.57
N ASN A 78 9.03 -1.99 -2.59
CA ASN A 78 10.01 -2.41 -3.61
C ASN A 78 9.40 -2.39 -5.03
N ALA A 79 8.45 -1.46 -5.25
CA ALA A 79 7.62 -1.39 -6.44
C ALA A 79 8.33 -0.46 -7.40
N LYS A 80 9.11 -1.11 -8.21
CA LYS A 80 10.22 -0.63 -9.01
C LYS A 80 9.82 -1.21 -10.37
N VAL A 81 9.58 -0.52 -11.48
CA VAL A 81 9.03 -1.13 -12.72
C VAL A 81 9.92 -0.80 -13.92
N GLY A 82 10.23 -1.80 -14.77
CA GLY A 82 11.09 -1.66 -15.95
C GLY A 82 10.64 -0.60 -16.96
N ILE A 83 11.55 -0.25 -17.88
CA ILE A 83 11.64 0.89 -18.82
C ILE A 83 10.33 1.47 -19.39
N ASP A 84 9.25 0.69 -19.55
CA ASP A 84 7.97 1.19 -20.05
C ASP A 84 6.98 1.54 -18.92
N ASN A 85 7.04 2.79 -18.45
CA ASN A 85 6.14 3.37 -17.43
C ASN A 85 5.16 4.40 -18.01
N THR A 86 4.95 4.43 -19.33
CA THR A 86 4.12 5.45 -19.98
C THR A 86 2.72 5.49 -19.34
N ARG A 87 2.33 6.66 -18.80
CA ARG A 87 1.08 6.96 -18.04
C ARG A 87 1.06 6.69 -16.52
N TYR A 88 2.13 6.17 -15.93
CA TYR A 88 2.22 5.90 -14.48
C TYR A 88 3.49 6.47 -13.81
N GLU A 89 4.13 7.41 -14.48
CA GLU A 89 5.42 8.02 -14.10
C GLU A 89 5.42 8.63 -12.69
N ASP A 90 4.33 9.27 -12.26
CA ASP A 90 4.20 9.91 -10.94
C ASP A 90 4.04 8.91 -9.78
N ILE A 91 3.75 7.65 -10.10
CA ILE A 91 3.44 6.59 -9.11
C ILE A 91 4.52 5.49 -9.13
N MET A 92 5.31 5.38 -10.20
CA MET A 92 6.19 4.21 -10.46
C MET A 92 7.61 4.62 -10.85
N ARG A 93 8.62 4.12 -10.11
CA ARG A 93 10.06 4.35 -10.36
C ARG A 93 10.62 3.39 -11.42
N GLY A 94 11.72 3.79 -12.08
CA GLY A 94 12.18 3.28 -13.38
C GLY A 94 12.78 1.87 -13.56
N HIS A 95 12.82 0.97 -12.58
CA HIS A 95 13.27 -0.43 -12.80
C HIS A 95 12.71 -1.41 -11.76
N GLY A 96 12.15 -2.59 -12.11
CA GLY A 96 12.11 -3.79 -11.21
C GLY A 96 10.85 -4.71 -11.05
N LEU A 97 9.76 -4.54 -11.80
CA LEU A 97 8.52 -5.32 -11.70
C LEU A 97 8.13 -5.70 -13.11
N ASN A 98 7.83 -6.98 -13.31
CA ASN A 98 7.53 -7.55 -14.62
C ASN A 98 6.18 -8.30 -14.58
N GLY A 99 5.66 -8.66 -15.75
CA GLY A 99 4.52 -9.59 -15.87
C GLY A 99 3.26 -9.26 -15.06
N ARG A 100 2.89 -10.18 -14.14
CA ARG A 100 1.62 -10.20 -13.39
C ARG A 100 1.62 -9.23 -12.21
N GLU A 101 2.73 -9.12 -11.51
CA GLU A 101 2.89 -8.28 -10.32
C GLU A 101 2.70 -6.80 -10.66
N LYS A 102 3.28 -6.34 -11.79
CA LYS A 102 3.06 -4.98 -12.31
C LYS A 102 1.57 -4.68 -12.48
N ARG A 103 0.79 -5.61 -13.04
CA ARG A 103 -0.65 -5.43 -13.24
C ARG A 103 -1.40 -5.35 -11.91
N LYS A 104 -1.08 -6.23 -10.96
CA LYS A 104 -1.66 -6.21 -9.60
C LYS A 104 -1.35 -4.88 -8.90
N TRP A 105 -0.10 -4.41 -9.00
CA TRP A 105 0.34 -3.14 -8.44
C TRP A 105 -0.40 -1.93 -9.02
N VAL A 106 -0.55 -1.86 -10.35
CA VAL A 106 -1.32 -0.80 -11.02
C VAL A 106 -2.77 -0.75 -10.51
N GLU A 107 -3.42 -1.90 -10.33
CA GLU A 107 -4.80 -1.94 -9.82
C GLU A 107 -4.89 -1.46 -8.37
N ILE A 108 -3.92 -1.80 -7.52
CA ILE A 108 -3.85 -1.29 -6.14
C ILE A 108 -3.75 0.23 -6.18
N CYS A 109 -2.81 0.79 -6.96
CA CYS A 109 -2.58 2.24 -7.05
C CYS A 109 -3.80 3.05 -7.53
N LYS A 110 -4.74 2.44 -8.25
CA LYS A 110 -5.99 3.12 -8.65
C LYS A 110 -6.95 3.38 -7.48
N SER A 111 -6.80 2.63 -6.39
CA SER A 111 -7.74 2.60 -5.26
C SER A 111 -7.21 3.24 -3.98
N VAL A 112 -5.89 3.47 -3.89
CA VAL A 112 -5.23 4.01 -2.68
C VAL A 112 -4.28 5.14 -3.01
N CYS A 113 -3.99 5.98 -2.02
CA CYS A 113 -2.84 6.89 -2.08
C CYS A 113 -1.59 6.11 -1.68
N VAL A 114 -0.53 6.18 -2.49
CA VAL A 114 0.75 5.50 -2.20
C VAL A 114 1.75 6.50 -1.65
N GLN A 115 2.40 6.16 -0.53
CA GLN A 115 3.50 6.92 0.06
C GLN A 115 4.70 5.99 0.30
N GLN A 116 5.66 6.01 -0.62
CA GLN A 116 6.93 5.32 -0.45
C GLN A 116 7.93 6.24 0.25
N PRO A 117 8.65 5.78 1.30
CA PRO A 117 9.82 6.49 1.77
C PRO A 117 10.87 6.50 0.64
N GLY A 118 11.37 7.68 0.28
CA GLY A 118 12.47 7.78 -0.68
C GLY A 118 13.68 7.01 -0.16
N HIS A 119 14.31 6.22 -1.02
CA HIS A 119 15.68 5.76 -0.77
C HIS A 119 16.56 7.02 -0.65
N TRP A 120 17.21 7.20 0.49
CA TRP A 120 18.39 8.05 0.60
C TRP A 120 19.58 7.34 -0.06
#